data_AF-A0A812JNV3-F1
#
_entry.id   AF-A0A812JNV3-F1
#
_cell.length_a   1.000
_cell.length_b   1.000
_cell.length_c   1.000
_cell.angle_alpha   90.00
_cell.angle_beta   90.00
_cell.angle_gamma   90.00
#
_symmetry.space_group_name_H-M   'P 1'
#
loop_
_entity.id
_entity.type
_entity.pdbx_description
1 polymer ?
#
loop_
_entity_poly.entity_id
_entity_poly.type
_entity_poly.pdbx_seq_one_letter_code
_entity_poly.pdbx_strand_id
1 'polypeptide(L)'
;MINFTELGALMRGLAGSASDWNDAAVKALLTAMDSDNDGKVVLSDFGAWLFGTQLSAAEESKLKTAELTLGAKPKAKAKGKAEAKGKAKAKAKPEPEEEEAEDEDEVEEGEDEEEEEGDDDDLDEDDLDMNLLSMTGRNALWQKLMPARAGSAQDAAERMKGLKPPDSKRPDDHKHALLYLQNHAGADRDLDGVAPKGADRKKALAWLKAAMSKISDGEKQYQLPVKWLIANWRLWPEPDNKEEEGFLDLKALAVKKLDGIGFKYEKQYVERKIGQELGFIGEDLEMKVRPRQDEYIKLPEDRLGLEEQDDEADDYRMPGALGEALYYPFWYVIPSSRHALSTLRPKQRMEQATYIVLLLSAVHAVDHLFQARAKEICESVGGSVRAPPPKGFMRMWAKLDTDHASAASPKAAENIDTNRVAWIFEEPSQLRDAFAKAQEIFGPPVRVKNGYDPSFDAMKDTKGYRNILANYRFTPGMTWGALAGRDPAHADASAKTHAAWDKFRQLLLDTFLNMGFIDEASMDEELRQYLHCSDAARRFYCSKQMRKEPVGIVVEIQYMLQSYFDMRKYTHTWYKIVRAEEPEALVLDYNS
;
A
#
# COMPACT_ATOMS: atom_id res chain seq x y z
N MET A 1 -22.32 -24.96 -20.50
CA MET A 1 -23.39 -24.05 -20.07
C MET A 1 -23.70 -24.41 -18.64
N ILE A 2 -23.69 -23.42 -17.74
CA ILE A 2 -23.99 -23.62 -16.31
C ILE A 2 -25.38 -23.04 -16.07
N ASN A 3 -26.27 -23.78 -15.40
CA ASN A 3 -27.60 -23.27 -15.08
C ASN A 3 -27.53 -22.25 -13.92
N PHE A 4 -28.51 -21.37 -13.82
CA PHE A 4 -28.51 -20.31 -12.81
C PHE A 4 -28.45 -20.82 -11.36
N THR A 5 -29.03 -21.99 -11.09
CA THR A 5 -29.04 -22.57 -9.73
C THR A 5 -27.65 -23.04 -9.31
N GLU A 6 -26.94 -23.73 -10.20
CA GLU A 6 -25.58 -24.22 -9.98
C GLU A 6 -24.60 -23.06 -9.86
N LEU A 7 -24.70 -22.07 -10.77
CA LEU A 7 -23.85 -20.90 -10.72
C LEU A 7 -24.16 -20.03 -9.50
N GLY A 8 -25.43 -19.83 -9.15
CA GLY A 8 -25.82 -19.11 -7.95
C GLY A 8 -25.40 -19.79 -6.64
N ALA A 9 -25.41 -21.12 -6.59
CA ALA A 9 -24.87 -21.87 -5.45
C ALA A 9 -23.35 -21.76 -5.37
N LEU A 10 -22.66 -21.79 -6.51
CA LEU A 10 -21.22 -21.56 -6.61
C LEU A 10 -20.87 -20.15 -6.12
N MET A 11 -21.55 -19.12 -6.62
CA MET A 11 -21.35 -17.73 -6.21
C MET A 11 -21.58 -17.54 -4.72
N ARG A 12 -22.64 -18.10 -4.13
CA ARG A 12 -22.87 -18.06 -2.68
C ARG A 12 -21.80 -18.80 -1.87
N GLY A 13 -21.36 -19.97 -2.32
CA GLY A 13 -20.26 -20.69 -1.69
C GLY A 13 -18.92 -19.93 -1.77
N LEU A 14 -18.74 -19.11 -2.81
CA LEU A 14 -17.56 -18.31 -3.05
C LEU A 14 -17.62 -16.92 -2.38
N ALA A 15 -18.78 -16.30 -2.22
CA ALA A 15 -18.96 -15.05 -1.49
C ALA A 15 -18.78 -15.20 0.04
N GLY A 16 -18.89 -16.43 0.56
CA GLY A 16 -18.71 -16.66 2.00
C GLY A 16 -19.87 -16.10 2.82
N SER A 17 -19.57 -15.48 3.98
CA SER A 17 -20.58 -14.88 4.86
C SER A 17 -20.93 -13.43 4.52
N ALA A 18 -20.47 -12.90 3.38
CA ALA A 18 -20.93 -11.61 2.88
C ALA A 18 -22.43 -11.72 2.59
N SER A 19 -23.24 -11.04 3.39
CA SER A 19 -24.68 -11.23 3.56
C SER A 19 -25.53 -10.83 2.36
N ASP A 20 -24.94 -10.24 1.33
CA ASP A 20 -25.71 -9.44 0.36
C ASP A 20 -25.97 -10.17 -0.96
N TRP A 21 -25.49 -11.41 -1.09
CA TRP A 21 -25.73 -12.29 -2.24
C TRP A 21 -27.06 -13.04 -2.09
N ASN A 22 -28.14 -12.27 -1.97
CA ASN A 22 -29.49 -12.84 -1.94
C ASN A 22 -29.91 -13.39 -3.31
N ASP A 23 -31.01 -14.15 -3.35
CA ASP A 23 -31.48 -14.78 -4.59
C ASP A 23 -31.81 -13.76 -5.69
N ALA A 24 -32.25 -12.55 -5.33
CA ALA A 24 -32.57 -11.49 -6.28
C ALA A 24 -31.29 -10.92 -6.93
N ALA A 25 -30.28 -10.58 -6.12
CA ALA A 25 -28.98 -10.08 -6.53
C ALA A 25 -28.25 -11.07 -7.47
N VAL A 26 -28.20 -12.35 -7.08
CA VAL A 26 -27.63 -13.42 -7.91
C VAL A 26 -28.40 -13.58 -9.22
N LYS A 27 -29.72 -13.58 -9.16
CA LYS A 27 -30.56 -13.72 -10.36
C LYS A 27 -30.41 -12.54 -11.31
N ALA A 28 -30.40 -11.31 -10.81
CA ALA A 28 -30.21 -10.10 -11.60
C ALA A 28 -28.87 -10.13 -12.34
N LEU A 29 -27.79 -10.52 -11.65
CA LEU A 29 -26.48 -10.65 -12.27
C LEU A 29 -26.45 -11.75 -13.34
N LEU A 30 -27.00 -12.92 -13.05
CA LEU A 30 -27.03 -14.03 -14.00
C LEU A 30 -27.89 -13.72 -15.24
N THR A 31 -29.01 -13.02 -15.05
CA THR A 31 -29.84 -12.51 -16.14
C THR A 31 -29.10 -11.50 -17.01
N ALA A 32 -28.27 -10.63 -16.42
CA ALA A 32 -27.44 -9.70 -17.18
C ALA A 32 -26.37 -10.40 -18.05
N MET A 33 -25.98 -11.64 -17.69
CA MET A 33 -24.99 -12.45 -18.42
C MET A 33 -25.63 -13.43 -19.41
N ASP A 34 -26.94 -13.66 -19.30
CA ASP A 34 -27.74 -14.56 -20.12
C ASP A 34 -28.20 -13.85 -21.39
N SER A 35 -27.28 -13.76 -22.36
CA SER A 35 -27.48 -12.97 -23.59
C SER A 35 -28.63 -13.46 -24.49
N ASP A 36 -29.05 -14.73 -24.36
CA ASP A 36 -30.16 -15.33 -25.11
C ASP A 36 -31.42 -15.59 -24.26
N ASN A 37 -31.40 -15.21 -22.97
CA ASN A 37 -32.50 -15.31 -22.02
C ASN A 37 -33.03 -16.76 -21.87
N ASP A 38 -32.13 -17.75 -21.90
CA ASP A 38 -32.45 -19.18 -21.85
C ASP A 38 -32.34 -19.79 -20.44
N GLY A 39 -31.98 -18.97 -19.45
CA GLY A 39 -31.75 -19.35 -18.05
C GLY A 39 -30.41 -20.04 -17.82
N LYS A 40 -29.46 -19.91 -18.76
CA LYS A 40 -28.10 -20.44 -18.65
C LYS A 40 -27.08 -19.37 -18.99
N VAL A 41 -25.89 -19.52 -18.41
CA VAL A 41 -24.74 -18.68 -18.76
C VAL A 41 -23.73 -19.53 -19.53
N VAL A 42 -23.28 -19.02 -20.68
CA VAL A 42 -22.19 -19.64 -21.42
C VAL A 42 -20.91 -19.45 -20.63
N LEU A 43 -20.12 -20.51 -20.44
CA LEU A 43 -18.91 -20.45 -19.61
C LEU A 43 -17.89 -19.41 -20.14
N SER A 44 -17.84 -19.21 -21.46
CA SER A 44 -17.02 -18.17 -22.08
C SER A 44 -17.47 -16.76 -21.69
N ASP A 45 -18.77 -16.54 -21.55
CA ASP A 45 -19.35 -15.23 -21.23
C ASP A 45 -19.22 -14.96 -19.74
N PHE A 46 -19.38 -16.01 -18.91
CA PHE A 46 -18.98 -15.98 -17.51
C PHE A 46 -17.49 -15.68 -17.34
N GLY A 47 -16.65 -16.30 -18.16
CA GLY A 47 -15.24 -15.98 -18.25
C GLY A 47 -14.98 -14.53 -18.68
N ALA A 48 -15.61 -14.07 -19.75
CA ALA A 48 -15.41 -12.70 -20.23
C ALA A 48 -15.84 -11.66 -19.18
N TRP A 49 -16.96 -11.88 -18.50
CA TRP A 49 -17.42 -11.05 -17.40
C TRP A 49 -16.46 -11.08 -16.21
N LEU A 50 -16.04 -12.27 -15.78
CA LEU A 50 -15.17 -12.44 -14.61
C LEU A 50 -13.74 -11.93 -14.85
N PHE A 51 -13.23 -12.06 -16.07
CA PHE A 51 -11.84 -11.77 -16.42
C PHE A 51 -11.66 -10.48 -17.25
N GLY A 52 -12.76 -9.81 -17.62
CA GLY A 52 -12.76 -8.55 -18.38
C GLY A 52 -12.22 -8.68 -19.81
N THR A 53 -11.79 -9.89 -20.18
CA THR A 53 -11.26 -10.28 -21.48
C THR A 53 -11.67 -11.72 -21.76
N GLN A 54 -11.70 -12.12 -23.03
CA GLN A 54 -11.91 -13.53 -23.35
C GLN A 54 -10.79 -14.39 -22.76
N LEU A 55 -11.19 -15.45 -22.06
CA LEU A 55 -10.26 -16.39 -21.47
C LEU A 55 -9.35 -17.03 -22.52
N SER A 56 -8.08 -17.16 -22.19
CA SER A 56 -7.22 -18.09 -22.92
C SER A 56 -7.71 -19.54 -22.70
N ALA A 57 -7.42 -20.43 -23.65
CA ALA A 57 -7.79 -21.85 -23.53
C ALA A 57 -7.24 -22.51 -22.24
N ALA A 58 -6.12 -22.02 -21.71
CA ALA A 58 -5.54 -22.50 -20.46
C ALA A 58 -6.35 -22.06 -19.23
N GLU A 59 -6.88 -20.84 -19.23
CA GLU A 59 -7.74 -20.33 -18.15
C GLU A 59 -9.12 -20.95 -18.19
N GLU A 60 -9.68 -21.13 -19.39
CA GLU A 60 -10.96 -21.84 -19.57
C GLU A 60 -10.88 -23.28 -19.06
N SER A 61 -9.76 -23.97 -19.29
CA SER A 61 -9.51 -25.32 -18.75
C SER A 61 -9.39 -25.35 -17.22
N LYS A 62 -8.78 -24.33 -16.61
CA LYS A 62 -8.70 -24.20 -15.14
C LYS A 62 -10.08 -24.00 -14.52
N LEU A 63 -10.91 -23.14 -15.11
CA LEU A 63 -12.29 -22.92 -14.69
C LEU A 63 -13.12 -24.22 -14.71
N LYS A 64 -13.04 -24.97 -15.81
CA LYS A 64 -13.68 -26.30 -15.93
C LYS A 64 -13.19 -27.28 -14.87
N THR A 65 -11.92 -27.19 -14.47
CA THR A 65 -11.34 -28.04 -13.42
C THR A 65 -11.82 -27.62 -12.01
N ALA A 66 -11.94 -26.31 -11.76
CA ALA A 66 -12.49 -25.79 -10.51
C ALA A 66 -13.96 -26.20 -10.32
N GLU A 67 -14.76 -26.15 -11.39
CA GLU A 67 -16.16 -26.62 -11.44
C GLU A 67 -16.27 -28.10 -11.00
N LEU A 68 -15.39 -28.97 -11.53
CA LEU A 68 -15.35 -30.40 -11.17
C LEU A 68 -14.97 -30.65 -9.70
N THR A 69 -14.20 -29.74 -9.10
CA THR A 69 -13.71 -29.89 -7.72
C THR A 69 -14.74 -29.39 -6.70
N LEU A 70 -15.53 -28.38 -7.05
CA LEU A 70 -16.54 -27.77 -6.20
C LEU A 70 -17.89 -28.53 -6.22
N GLY A 71 -18.21 -29.23 -7.32
CA GLY A 71 -19.40 -30.09 -7.43
C GLY A 71 -19.29 -31.45 -6.71
N ALA A 72 -18.09 -31.84 -6.27
CA ALA A 72 -17.87 -33.12 -5.61
C ALA A 72 -18.33 -33.06 -4.13
N LYS A 73 -19.57 -33.48 -3.85
CA LYS A 73 -20.03 -33.74 -2.47
C LYS A 73 -19.00 -34.61 -1.73
N PRO A 74 -18.54 -34.23 -0.52
CA PRO A 74 -17.61 -35.06 0.23
C PRO A 74 -18.28 -36.40 0.52
N LYS A 75 -17.73 -37.49 -0.02
CA LYS A 75 -18.15 -38.85 0.33
C LYS A 75 -17.91 -39.02 1.84
N ALA A 76 -19.00 -39.04 2.60
CA ALA A 76 -18.98 -39.33 4.03
C ALA A 76 -18.27 -40.66 4.26
N LYS A 77 -17.05 -40.62 4.80
CA LYS A 77 -16.39 -41.81 5.34
C LYS A 77 -17.12 -42.20 6.61
N ALA A 78 -17.92 -43.26 6.52
CA ALA A 78 -18.52 -43.92 7.67
C ALA A 78 -17.41 -44.33 8.65
N LYS A 79 -17.39 -43.71 9.83
CA LYS A 79 -16.48 -44.04 10.93
C LYS A 79 -17.24 -44.90 11.92
N GLY A 80 -16.77 -46.13 12.10
CA GLY A 80 -17.32 -47.09 13.06
C GLY A 80 -17.28 -46.57 14.49
N LYS A 81 -18.37 -46.81 15.22
CA LYS A 81 -18.52 -46.60 16.66
C LYS A 81 -17.55 -47.51 17.42
N ALA A 82 -16.81 -46.94 18.36
CA ALA A 82 -16.24 -47.67 19.50
C ALA A 82 -16.70 -46.95 20.77
N GLU A 83 -17.42 -47.70 21.62
CA GLU A 83 -17.83 -47.29 22.95
C GLU A 83 -16.62 -47.25 23.90
N ALA A 84 -16.55 -46.21 24.73
CA ALA A 84 -15.75 -46.24 25.96
C ALA A 84 -16.51 -45.51 27.08
N LYS A 85 -16.92 -46.29 28.08
CA LYS A 85 -17.43 -45.84 29.39
C LYS A 85 -16.25 -45.39 30.25
N GLY A 86 -16.38 -44.27 30.96
CA GLY A 86 -15.45 -43.90 32.03
C GLY A 86 -15.86 -42.63 32.79
N LYS A 87 -16.33 -42.82 34.03
CA LYS A 87 -16.78 -41.80 34.99
C LYS A 87 -15.62 -41.03 35.64
N ALA A 88 -15.78 -39.74 35.92
CA ALA A 88 -15.35 -39.04 37.15
C ALA A 88 -15.85 -37.58 37.13
N LYS A 89 -16.83 -37.22 37.98
CA LYS A 89 -16.71 -36.61 39.32
C LYS A 89 -16.44 -35.09 39.30
N ALA A 90 -17.54 -34.34 39.42
CA ALA A 90 -17.58 -32.90 39.64
C ALA A 90 -17.20 -32.55 41.10
N LYS A 91 -16.58 -31.39 41.28
CA LYS A 91 -16.47 -30.68 42.56
C LYS A 91 -16.56 -29.19 42.30
N ALA A 92 -17.66 -28.58 42.74
CA ALA A 92 -17.93 -27.14 42.75
C ALA A 92 -17.58 -26.54 44.12
N LYS A 93 -17.22 -25.25 44.17
CA LYS A 93 -17.61 -24.17 45.11
C LYS A 93 -16.66 -22.94 45.00
N PRO A 94 -17.00 -21.73 45.50
CA PRO A 94 -17.94 -20.75 44.95
C PRO A 94 -17.31 -19.35 44.73
N GLU A 95 -18.09 -18.46 44.10
CA GLU A 95 -17.94 -16.99 44.07
C GLU A 95 -18.38 -16.35 45.41
N PRO A 96 -17.95 -15.10 45.67
CA PRO A 96 -18.75 -14.09 46.40
C PRO A 96 -19.11 -12.94 45.44
N GLU A 97 -20.41 -12.61 45.29
CA GLU A 97 -21.21 -11.68 46.10
C GLU A 97 -21.03 -10.20 45.72
N GLU A 98 -22.18 -9.65 45.32
CA GLU A 98 -22.51 -8.28 44.93
C GLU A 98 -22.55 -7.34 46.15
N GLU A 99 -22.29 -6.05 45.94
CA GLU A 99 -22.79 -4.98 46.78
C GLU A 99 -23.39 -3.87 45.90
N GLU A 100 -24.64 -3.54 46.19
CA GLU A 100 -25.48 -2.45 45.67
C GLU A 100 -25.20 -1.13 46.39
N ALA A 101 -25.48 0.00 45.72
CA ALA A 101 -26.00 1.28 46.24
C ALA A 101 -26.28 2.18 45.00
N GLU A 102 -27.53 2.46 44.60
CA GLU A 102 -28.56 3.37 45.15
C GLU A 102 -28.28 4.88 44.98
N ASP A 103 -29.39 5.60 44.74
CA ASP A 103 -29.67 7.04 44.61
C ASP A 103 -29.53 7.65 43.19
N GLU A 104 -30.62 7.86 42.44
CA GLU A 104 -31.71 8.86 42.56
C GLU A 104 -31.23 10.31 42.38
N ASP A 105 -31.67 10.95 41.28
CA ASP A 105 -32.26 12.28 41.34
C ASP A 105 -33.00 12.62 40.04
N GLU A 106 -34.25 13.05 40.23
CA GLU A 106 -35.24 13.55 39.28
C GLU A 106 -34.82 14.89 38.67
N VAL A 107 -35.10 15.11 37.37
CA VAL A 107 -35.35 16.46 36.86
C VAL A 107 -36.50 16.42 35.84
N GLU A 108 -37.55 17.13 36.22
CA GLU A 108 -38.77 17.48 35.47
C GLU A 108 -38.51 18.32 34.21
N GLU A 109 -39.33 18.03 33.21
CA GLU A 109 -40.08 18.92 32.30
C GLU A 109 -39.37 20.08 31.57
N GLY A 110 -39.36 19.94 30.24
CA GLY A 110 -39.26 21.01 29.27
C GLY A 110 -39.86 20.54 27.95
N GLU A 111 -41.17 20.67 27.80
CA GLU A 111 -41.91 20.47 26.56
C GLU A 111 -41.59 21.61 25.60
N ASP A 112 -40.91 21.32 24.49
CA ASP A 112 -40.94 22.14 23.27
C ASP A 112 -41.36 21.22 22.12
N GLU A 113 -42.61 21.39 21.68
CA GLU A 113 -43.20 20.77 20.49
C GLU A 113 -42.55 21.40 19.25
N GLU A 114 -41.56 20.72 18.66
CA GLU A 114 -41.14 20.98 17.28
C GLU A 114 -41.90 20.01 16.36
N GLU A 115 -42.76 20.57 15.50
CA GLU A 115 -43.46 19.87 14.43
C GLU A 115 -42.43 19.32 13.42
N GLU A 116 -42.06 18.04 13.55
CA GLU A 116 -41.40 17.27 12.48
C GLU A 116 -42.41 17.02 11.35
N GLU A 117 -42.36 17.82 10.29
CA GLU A 117 -42.89 17.45 8.99
C GLU A 117 -42.10 16.24 8.48
N GLY A 118 -42.68 15.05 8.66
CA GLY A 118 -42.20 13.81 8.09
C GLY A 118 -42.41 13.80 6.57
N ASP A 119 -41.38 14.18 5.83
CA ASP A 119 -41.19 13.71 4.47
C ASP A 119 -40.69 12.25 4.56
N ASP A 120 -41.63 11.31 4.50
CA ASP A 120 -41.37 9.91 4.20
C ASP A 120 -40.86 9.82 2.76
N ASP A 121 -39.57 10.13 2.57
CA ASP A 121 -38.82 9.73 1.38
C ASP A 121 -38.72 8.20 1.42
N ASP A 122 -39.70 7.53 0.81
CA ASP A 122 -39.61 6.15 0.34
C ASP A 122 -38.39 6.03 -0.60
N LEU A 123 -37.19 5.97 -0.03
CA LEU A 123 -35.99 5.56 -0.73
C LEU A 123 -36.25 4.13 -1.18
N ASP A 124 -36.52 3.94 -2.47
CA ASP A 124 -36.70 2.65 -3.10
C ASP A 124 -35.55 1.71 -2.70
N GLU A 125 -35.76 0.86 -1.70
CA GLU A 125 -34.80 -0.17 -1.22
C GLU A 125 -34.43 -1.19 -2.32
N ASP A 126 -35.01 -1.05 -3.51
CA ASP A 126 -34.86 -1.94 -4.65
C ASP A 126 -33.80 -1.50 -5.68
N ASP A 127 -33.21 -0.30 -5.56
CA ASP A 127 -32.08 0.12 -6.41
C ASP A 127 -30.75 -0.45 -5.89
N LEU A 128 -30.68 -1.78 -5.89
CA LEU A 128 -29.42 -2.52 -5.75
C LEU A 128 -28.43 -1.98 -6.80
N ASP A 129 -27.33 -1.38 -6.35
CA ASP A 129 -26.24 -0.96 -7.25
C ASP A 129 -25.61 -2.21 -7.89
N MET A 130 -26.16 -2.57 -9.04
CA MET A 130 -25.74 -3.73 -9.82
C MET A 130 -24.27 -3.63 -10.23
N ASN A 131 -23.70 -2.42 -10.34
CA ASN A 131 -22.27 -2.26 -10.62
C ASN A 131 -21.43 -2.63 -9.41
N LEU A 132 -21.79 -2.13 -8.22
CA LEU A 132 -21.10 -2.48 -6.97
C LEU A 132 -21.21 -3.98 -6.65
N LEU A 133 -22.40 -4.56 -6.81
CA LEU A 133 -22.64 -5.99 -6.60
C LEU A 133 -21.82 -6.82 -7.60
N SER A 134 -21.86 -6.44 -8.89
CA SER A 134 -21.08 -7.09 -9.94
C SER A 134 -19.59 -7.03 -9.60
N MET A 135 -19.05 -5.85 -9.25
CA MET A 135 -17.65 -5.65 -8.90
C MET A 135 -17.22 -6.50 -7.69
N THR A 136 -18.00 -6.45 -6.59
CA THR A 136 -17.70 -7.18 -5.35
C THR A 136 -17.74 -8.70 -5.56
N GLY A 137 -18.72 -9.17 -6.32
CA GLY A 137 -18.84 -10.58 -6.70
C GLY A 137 -17.72 -11.09 -7.56
N ARG A 138 -17.38 -10.30 -8.58
CA ARG A 138 -16.26 -10.55 -9.46
C ARG A 138 -14.98 -10.68 -8.63
N ASN A 139 -14.73 -9.75 -7.70
CA ASN A 139 -13.54 -9.73 -6.85
C ASN A 139 -13.45 -10.95 -5.93
N ALA A 140 -14.52 -11.28 -5.22
CA ALA A 140 -14.57 -12.44 -4.33
C ALA A 140 -14.32 -13.76 -5.09
N LEU A 141 -14.94 -13.88 -6.27
CA LEU A 141 -14.86 -15.08 -7.08
C LEU A 141 -13.47 -15.22 -7.74
N TRP A 142 -12.90 -14.12 -8.24
CA TRP A 142 -11.54 -14.06 -8.74
C TRP A 142 -10.53 -14.51 -7.70
N GLN A 143 -10.61 -13.96 -6.49
CA GLN A 143 -9.70 -14.30 -5.40
C GLN A 143 -9.73 -15.81 -5.08
N LYS A 144 -10.90 -16.46 -5.16
CA LYS A 144 -10.99 -17.90 -4.87
C LYS A 144 -10.57 -18.79 -6.03
N LEU A 145 -10.77 -18.37 -7.27
CA LEU A 145 -10.49 -19.19 -8.45
C LEU A 145 -9.06 -19.04 -8.98
N MET A 146 -8.41 -17.91 -8.73
CA MET A 146 -7.09 -17.64 -9.26
C MET A 146 -5.97 -18.15 -8.36
N PRO A 147 -4.87 -18.65 -8.95
CA PRO A 147 -3.71 -19.01 -8.17
C PRO A 147 -3.16 -17.77 -7.47
N ALA A 148 -2.64 -17.97 -6.26
CA ALA A 148 -2.01 -16.91 -5.49
C ALA A 148 -0.95 -16.18 -6.31
N ARG A 149 -1.16 -14.87 -6.53
CA ARG A 149 -0.16 -14.02 -7.20
C ARG A 149 1.08 -13.91 -6.31
N ALA A 150 2.27 -14.09 -6.89
CA ALA A 150 3.52 -13.98 -6.14
C ALA A 150 3.62 -12.63 -5.41
N GLY A 151 3.87 -12.67 -4.11
CA GLY A 151 3.96 -11.48 -3.26
C GLY A 151 2.62 -10.94 -2.73
N SER A 152 1.48 -11.54 -3.09
CA SER A 152 0.14 -11.18 -2.55
C SER A 152 -0.13 -11.76 -1.17
N ALA A 153 -1.23 -11.32 -0.52
CA ALA A 153 -1.72 -11.90 0.73
C ALA A 153 -2.07 -13.40 0.57
N GLN A 154 -2.55 -13.82 -0.60
CA GLN A 154 -2.83 -15.22 -0.91
C GLN A 154 -1.55 -16.06 -0.97
N ASP A 155 -0.47 -15.53 -1.55
CA ASP A 155 0.85 -16.19 -1.56
C ASP A 155 1.40 -16.28 -0.14
N ALA A 156 1.19 -15.25 0.67
CA ALA A 156 1.51 -15.27 2.09
C ALA A 156 0.75 -16.38 2.84
N ALA A 157 -0.56 -16.49 2.62
CA ALA A 157 -1.41 -17.52 3.22
C ALA A 157 -0.99 -18.93 2.77
N GLU A 158 -0.68 -19.12 1.49
CA GLU A 158 -0.23 -20.41 0.96
C GLU A 158 1.12 -20.83 1.56
N ARG A 159 2.09 -19.91 1.60
CA ARG A 159 3.39 -20.17 2.25
C ARG A 159 3.20 -20.51 3.72
N MET A 160 2.30 -19.81 4.41
CA MET A 160 2.06 -20.00 5.83
C MET A 160 1.59 -21.42 6.18
N LYS A 161 0.91 -22.14 5.27
CA LYS A 161 0.52 -23.55 5.48
C LYS A 161 1.71 -24.50 5.68
N GLY A 162 2.85 -24.19 5.07
CA GLY A 162 4.09 -24.99 5.18
C GLY A 162 5.11 -24.46 6.19
N LEU A 163 4.85 -23.31 6.82
CA LEU A 163 5.79 -22.72 7.76
C LEU A 163 5.75 -23.40 9.13
N LYS A 164 6.94 -23.61 9.71
CA LYS A 164 7.05 -24.00 11.11
C LYS A 164 6.57 -22.85 11.99
N PRO A 165 5.89 -23.12 13.12
CA PRO A 165 5.59 -22.08 14.09
C PRO A 165 6.88 -21.39 14.59
N PRO A 166 6.93 -20.05 14.61
CA PRO A 166 8.12 -19.30 15.02
C PRO A 166 8.41 -19.44 16.53
N ASP A 167 7.38 -19.73 17.33
CA ASP A 167 7.49 -20.11 18.74
C ASP A 167 7.01 -21.55 18.95
N SER A 168 7.92 -22.44 19.32
CA SER A 168 7.62 -23.86 19.56
C SER A 168 6.73 -24.09 20.77
N LYS A 169 6.62 -23.12 21.69
CA LYS A 169 5.73 -23.19 22.85
C LYS A 169 4.29 -22.84 22.51
N ARG A 170 4.06 -22.21 21.35
CA ARG A 170 2.75 -21.75 20.88
C ARG A 170 2.48 -22.24 19.46
N PRO A 171 2.48 -23.57 19.24
CA PRO A 171 2.35 -24.11 17.90
C PRO A 171 1.00 -23.79 17.26
N ASP A 172 -0.05 -23.47 18.02
CA ASP A 172 -1.38 -23.19 17.48
C ASP A 172 -1.59 -21.73 17.04
N ASP A 173 -0.73 -20.79 17.45
CA ASP A 173 -0.90 -19.36 17.11
C ASP A 173 -0.87 -19.12 15.59
N HIS A 174 -0.17 -19.99 14.83
CA HIS A 174 -0.13 -19.92 13.36
C HIS A 174 -1.52 -20.09 12.72
N LYS A 175 -2.44 -20.85 13.33
CA LYS A 175 -3.79 -21.07 12.77
C LYS A 175 -4.58 -19.77 12.75
N HIS A 176 -4.42 -18.95 13.78
CA HIS A 176 -5.11 -17.67 13.89
C HIS A 176 -4.53 -16.64 12.93
N ALA A 177 -3.19 -16.53 12.84
CA ALA A 177 -2.56 -15.67 11.85
C ALA A 177 -2.88 -16.09 10.40
N LEU A 178 -3.00 -17.40 10.12
CA LEU A 178 -3.44 -17.89 8.81
C LEU A 178 -4.86 -17.44 8.46
N LEU A 179 -5.79 -17.42 9.43
CA LEU A 179 -7.15 -16.92 9.20
C LEU A 179 -7.16 -15.44 8.79
N TYR A 180 -6.29 -14.60 9.37
CA TYR A 180 -6.12 -13.22 8.90
C TYR A 180 -5.59 -13.18 7.46
N LEU A 181 -4.55 -13.92 7.12
CA LEU A 181 -4.01 -13.92 5.75
C LEU A 181 -5.00 -14.45 4.71
N GLN A 182 -5.82 -15.43 5.07
CA GLN A 182 -6.87 -15.99 4.19
C GLN A 182 -8.06 -15.05 4.01
N ASN A 183 -8.30 -14.18 4.98
CA ASN A 183 -9.36 -13.18 4.97
C ASN A 183 -8.76 -11.77 4.92
N HIS A 184 -7.68 -11.61 4.15
CA HIS A 184 -7.13 -10.30 3.89
C HIS A 184 -8.17 -9.52 3.09
N ALA A 185 -8.73 -8.49 3.69
CA ALA A 185 -9.67 -7.62 3.01
C ALA A 185 -9.01 -7.11 1.73
N GLY A 186 -9.60 -7.45 0.59
CA GLY A 186 -9.32 -6.75 -0.66
C GLY A 186 -10.20 -5.52 -0.69
N ALA A 187 -11.31 -5.62 -1.42
CA ALA A 187 -12.33 -4.58 -1.56
C ALA A 187 -13.30 -4.45 -0.36
N ASP A 188 -13.47 -5.49 0.47
CA ASP A 188 -14.35 -5.45 1.66
C ASP A 188 -13.69 -4.68 2.82
N ARG A 189 -13.57 -3.36 2.66
CA ARG A 189 -12.99 -2.43 3.65
C ARG A 189 -13.94 -2.13 4.81
N ASP A 190 -15.23 -2.47 4.67
CA ASP A 190 -16.24 -2.28 5.73
C ASP A 190 -16.09 -3.25 6.91
N LEU A 191 -15.14 -4.19 6.82
CA LEU A 191 -14.83 -5.17 7.87
C LEU A 191 -13.63 -4.77 8.74
N ASP A 192 -13.19 -3.51 8.66
CA ASP A 192 -12.07 -2.99 9.44
C ASP A 192 -12.25 -3.27 10.94
N GLY A 193 -11.16 -3.73 11.55
CA GLY A 193 -11.15 -4.10 12.96
C GLY A 193 -11.89 -5.37 13.38
N VAL A 194 -12.76 -5.94 12.54
CA VAL A 194 -13.52 -7.15 12.88
C VAL A 194 -12.70 -8.39 12.59
N ALA A 195 -12.21 -9.08 13.62
CA ALA A 195 -11.43 -10.31 13.47
C ALA A 195 -12.13 -11.37 12.59
N PRO A 196 -11.41 -12.12 11.73
CA PRO A 196 -11.99 -13.22 10.97
C PRO A 196 -12.64 -14.26 11.89
N LYS A 197 -13.73 -14.88 11.43
CA LYS A 197 -14.47 -15.88 12.21
C LYS A 197 -13.54 -17.00 12.69
N GLY A 198 -13.49 -17.22 14.01
CA GLY A 198 -12.65 -18.22 14.66
C GLY A 198 -11.18 -17.82 14.86
N ALA A 199 -10.77 -16.63 14.40
CA ALA A 199 -9.47 -16.08 14.69
C ALA A 199 -9.43 -15.52 16.12
N ASP A 200 -8.31 -15.72 16.80
CA ASP A 200 -8.00 -15.12 18.09
C ASP A 200 -6.91 -14.09 17.82
N ARG A 201 -7.28 -12.81 17.96
CA ARG A 201 -6.40 -11.68 17.68
C ARG A 201 -5.13 -11.71 18.53
N LYS A 202 -5.24 -12.04 19.83
CA LYS A 202 -4.09 -12.05 20.75
C LYS A 202 -3.07 -13.12 20.34
N LYS A 203 -3.55 -14.28 19.87
CA LYS A 203 -2.68 -15.34 19.32
C LYS A 203 -2.06 -14.96 17.99
N ALA A 204 -2.79 -14.29 17.10
CA ALA A 204 -2.22 -13.78 15.85
C ALA A 204 -1.09 -12.76 16.10
N LEU A 205 -1.29 -11.83 17.04
CA LEU A 205 -0.25 -10.87 17.47
C LEU A 205 0.94 -11.55 18.15
N ALA A 206 0.71 -12.60 18.95
CA ALA A 206 1.79 -13.40 19.53
C ALA A 206 2.64 -14.08 18.43
N TRP A 207 1.99 -14.68 17.43
CA TRP A 207 2.67 -15.25 16.27
C TRP A 207 3.49 -14.18 15.53
N LEU A 208 2.91 -13.01 15.28
CA LEU A 208 3.55 -11.88 14.61
C LEU A 208 4.86 -11.48 15.31
N LYS A 209 4.82 -11.23 16.62
CA LYS A 209 6.00 -10.85 17.42
C LYS A 209 7.11 -11.90 17.38
N ALA A 210 6.74 -13.18 17.46
CA ALA A 210 7.70 -14.29 17.35
C ALA A 210 8.30 -14.36 15.95
N ALA A 211 7.49 -14.28 14.90
CA ALA A 211 7.92 -14.29 13.50
C ALA A 211 8.88 -13.13 13.18
N MET A 212 8.59 -11.93 13.68
CA MET A 212 9.47 -10.78 13.52
C MET A 212 10.83 -10.95 14.19
N SER A 213 10.87 -11.61 15.35
CA SER A 213 12.13 -11.99 15.99
C SER A 213 12.91 -12.96 15.10
N LYS A 214 12.26 -13.96 14.51
CA LYS A 214 12.90 -14.89 13.57
C LYS A 214 13.45 -14.19 12.32
N ILE A 215 12.75 -13.19 11.79
CA ILE A 215 13.26 -12.37 10.67
C ILE A 215 14.55 -11.66 11.06
N SER A 216 14.64 -11.16 12.29
CA SER A 216 15.86 -10.50 12.82
C SER A 216 17.02 -11.49 12.93
N ASP A 217 16.71 -12.76 13.19
CA ASP A 217 17.69 -13.87 13.21
C ASP A 217 18.05 -14.38 11.81
N GLY A 218 17.52 -13.76 10.75
CA GLY A 218 17.81 -14.09 9.35
C GLY A 218 16.84 -15.07 8.69
N GLU A 219 15.78 -15.50 9.37
CA GLU A 219 14.77 -16.42 8.84
C GLU A 219 13.79 -15.70 7.89
N LYS A 220 14.20 -15.53 6.63
CA LYS A 220 13.45 -14.75 5.62
C LYS A 220 12.09 -15.32 5.25
N GLN A 221 11.82 -16.60 5.51
CA GLN A 221 10.56 -17.25 5.11
C GLN A 221 9.33 -16.64 5.81
N TYR A 222 9.50 -15.95 6.93
CA TYR A 222 8.43 -15.25 7.63
C TYR A 222 8.13 -13.84 7.08
N GLN A 223 8.99 -13.27 6.22
CA GLN A 223 8.87 -11.87 5.79
C GLN A 223 7.54 -11.58 5.08
N LEU A 224 7.12 -12.46 4.18
CA LEU A 224 5.89 -12.25 3.40
C LEU A 224 4.62 -12.39 4.28
N PRO A 225 4.44 -13.44 5.10
CA PRO A 225 3.36 -13.50 6.08
C PRO A 225 3.33 -12.33 7.07
N VAL A 226 4.49 -11.92 7.61
CA VAL A 226 4.54 -10.76 8.51
C VAL A 226 4.10 -9.48 7.79
N LYS A 227 4.54 -9.27 6.54
CA LYS A 227 4.13 -8.11 5.74
C LYS A 227 2.60 -8.02 5.67
N TRP A 228 1.96 -9.09 5.21
CA TRP A 228 0.52 -9.10 4.97
C TRP A 228 -0.32 -9.25 6.23
N LEU A 229 0.25 -9.77 7.32
CA LEU A 229 -0.45 -9.79 8.61
C LEU A 229 -0.50 -8.39 9.21
N ILE A 230 0.61 -7.63 9.17
CA ILE A 230 0.63 -6.23 9.61
C ILE A 230 -0.29 -5.36 8.73
N ALA A 231 -0.29 -5.61 7.42
CA ALA A 231 -1.10 -4.87 6.46
C ALA A 231 -2.61 -5.18 6.50
N ASN A 232 -3.03 -6.14 7.32
CA ASN A 232 -4.44 -6.54 7.42
C ASN A 232 -5.17 -5.64 8.42
N TRP A 233 -6.05 -4.77 7.93
CA TRP A 233 -6.86 -3.84 8.73
C TRP A 233 -7.66 -4.53 9.85
N ARG A 234 -8.13 -5.76 9.63
CA ARG A 234 -8.89 -6.52 10.62
C ARG A 234 -8.07 -6.86 11.86
N LEU A 235 -6.74 -6.83 11.79
CA LEU A 235 -5.85 -7.05 12.93
C LEU A 235 -5.88 -5.87 13.91
N TRP A 236 -6.38 -4.71 13.49
CA TRP A 236 -6.37 -3.45 14.22
C TRP A 236 -7.82 -3.00 14.45
N PRO A 237 -8.43 -3.34 15.61
CA PRO A 237 -9.84 -3.03 15.91
C PRO A 237 -10.15 -1.53 15.86
N GLU A 238 -9.19 -0.71 16.22
CA GLU A 238 -9.26 0.75 16.25
C GLU A 238 -8.03 1.28 15.50
N PRO A 239 -8.05 1.27 14.15
CA PRO A 239 -6.85 1.54 13.36
C PRO A 239 -6.37 3.00 13.44
N ASP A 240 -7.25 3.92 13.82
CA ASP A 240 -7.02 5.34 14.10
C ASP A 240 -6.65 5.62 15.57
N ASN A 241 -6.73 4.63 16.45
CA ASN A 241 -6.36 4.79 17.85
C ASN A 241 -4.87 4.52 18.06
N LYS A 242 -4.08 5.58 18.25
CA LYS A 242 -2.66 5.51 18.65
C LYS A 242 -2.41 4.73 19.95
N GLU A 243 -3.44 4.56 20.79
CA GLU A 243 -3.40 3.86 22.08
C GLU A 243 -3.87 2.40 22.01
N GLU A 244 -4.14 1.86 20.81
CA GLU A 244 -4.56 0.48 20.62
C GLU A 244 -3.55 -0.50 21.26
N GLU A 245 -4.02 -1.36 22.18
CA GLU A 245 -3.20 -2.22 23.04
C GLU A 245 -2.18 -3.07 22.25
N GLY A 246 -2.64 -3.73 21.19
CA GLY A 246 -1.82 -4.61 20.36
C GLY A 246 -0.72 -3.87 19.60
N PHE A 247 -1.03 -2.67 19.10
CA PHE A 247 -0.10 -1.78 18.44
C PHE A 247 0.94 -1.23 19.42
N LEU A 248 0.53 -0.74 20.60
CA LEU A 248 1.45 -0.25 21.63
C LEU A 248 2.42 -1.34 22.09
N ASP A 249 1.94 -2.57 22.31
CA ASP A 249 2.80 -3.70 22.67
C ASP A 249 3.80 -4.05 21.55
N LEU A 250 3.36 -4.05 20.29
CA LEU A 250 4.23 -4.25 19.14
C LEU A 250 5.28 -3.14 19.01
N LYS A 251 4.89 -1.88 19.24
CA LYS A 251 5.76 -0.70 19.22
C LYS A 251 6.78 -0.74 20.35
N ALA A 252 6.38 -1.12 21.56
CA ALA A 252 7.28 -1.30 22.69
C ALA A 252 8.33 -2.39 22.43
N LEU A 253 7.92 -3.53 21.84
CA LEU A 253 8.86 -4.56 21.40
C LEU A 253 9.84 -4.02 20.35
N ALA A 254 9.35 -3.28 19.36
CA ALA A 254 10.18 -2.69 18.31
C ALA A 254 11.19 -1.68 18.87
N VAL A 255 10.79 -0.80 19.78
CA VAL A 255 11.70 0.14 20.48
C VAL A 255 12.78 -0.62 21.23
N LYS A 256 12.42 -1.61 22.04
CA LYS A 256 13.39 -2.43 22.79
C LYS A 256 14.41 -3.11 21.88
N LYS A 257 13.97 -3.63 20.73
CA LYS A 257 14.85 -4.26 19.73
C LYS A 257 15.78 -3.23 19.08
N LEU A 258 15.24 -2.08 18.68
CA LEU A 258 16.01 -1.01 18.05
C LEU A 258 17.04 -0.42 19.01
N ASP A 259 16.69 -0.14 20.26
CA ASP A 259 17.61 0.45 21.25
C ASP A 259 18.81 -0.49 21.51
N GLY A 260 18.55 -1.80 21.63
CA GLY A 260 19.60 -2.80 21.79
C GLY A 260 20.56 -2.89 20.60
N ILE A 261 20.03 -2.77 19.37
CA ILE A 261 20.86 -2.72 18.16
C ILE A 261 21.61 -1.38 18.10
N GLY A 262 20.91 -0.26 18.29
CA GLY A 262 21.45 1.10 18.21
C GLY A 262 22.64 1.32 19.12
N PHE A 263 22.56 0.89 20.39
CA PHE A 263 23.65 0.99 21.34
C PHE A 263 24.94 0.32 20.85
N LYS A 264 24.83 -0.85 20.21
CA LYS A 264 25.98 -1.57 19.64
C LYS A 264 26.66 -0.75 18.54
N TYR A 265 25.88 -0.11 17.67
CA TYR A 265 26.42 0.67 16.56
C TYR A 265 26.96 2.02 17.00
N GLU A 266 26.34 2.67 17.98
CA GLU A 266 26.84 3.92 18.54
C GLU A 266 28.19 3.73 19.26
N LYS A 267 28.36 2.61 19.95
CA LYS A 267 29.66 2.22 20.50
C LYS A 267 30.74 2.13 19.40
N GLN A 268 30.42 1.52 18.26
CA GLN A 268 31.34 1.43 17.12
C GLN A 268 31.67 2.81 16.52
N TYR A 269 30.69 3.71 16.45
CA TYR A 269 30.90 5.09 16.00
C TYR A 269 31.97 5.81 16.82
N VAL A 270 31.86 5.73 18.14
CA VAL A 270 32.81 6.35 19.08
C VAL A 270 34.17 5.66 19.01
N GLU A 271 34.23 4.33 19.09
CA GLU A 271 35.49 3.57 19.11
C GLU A 271 36.30 3.76 17.82
N ARG A 272 35.63 3.80 16.67
CA ARG A 272 36.26 4.01 15.35
C ARG A 272 36.51 5.49 15.03
N LYS A 273 36.10 6.42 15.89
CA LYS A 273 36.22 7.88 15.68
C LYS A 273 35.61 8.36 14.36
N ILE A 274 34.53 7.71 13.90
CA ILE A 274 33.92 7.98 12.59
C ILE A 274 33.49 9.46 12.45
N GLY A 275 33.01 10.06 13.54
CA GLY A 275 32.61 11.47 13.56
C GLY A 275 33.72 12.45 13.23
N GLN A 276 34.98 12.12 13.53
CA GLN A 276 36.12 12.99 13.20
C GLN A 276 36.39 13.04 11.70
N GLU A 277 36.08 11.98 10.97
CA GLU A 277 36.33 11.88 9.53
C GLU A 277 35.15 12.31 8.67
N LEU A 278 33.93 12.11 9.15
CA LEU A 278 32.71 12.34 8.37
C LEU A 278 31.84 13.47 8.90
N GLY A 279 32.05 13.94 10.14
CA GLY A 279 31.18 14.91 10.80
C GLY A 279 31.08 16.25 10.08
N PHE A 280 32.14 16.64 9.37
CA PHE A 280 32.20 17.94 8.69
C PHE A 280 31.55 17.97 7.30
N ILE A 281 31.09 16.83 6.78
CA ILE A 281 30.52 16.77 5.43
C ILE A 281 29.24 17.60 5.36
N GLY A 282 29.28 18.63 4.53
CA GLY A 282 28.16 19.54 4.27
C GLY A 282 28.02 20.69 5.27
N GLU A 283 28.97 20.90 6.19
CA GLU A 283 28.96 22.05 7.12
C GLU A 283 29.04 23.40 6.39
N ASP A 284 29.64 23.43 5.20
CA ASP A 284 29.80 24.63 4.37
C ASP A 284 28.57 24.98 3.53
N LEU A 285 27.53 24.14 3.56
CA LEU A 285 26.32 24.33 2.77
C LEU A 285 25.28 25.12 3.55
N GLU A 286 25.05 26.36 3.11
CA GLU A 286 23.96 27.18 3.64
C GLU A 286 22.61 26.65 3.14
N MET A 287 21.92 25.88 3.99
CA MET A 287 20.56 25.41 3.70
C MET A 287 19.54 26.54 3.87
N LYS A 288 19.23 27.26 2.79
CA LYS A 288 18.22 28.34 2.83
C LYS A 288 16.78 27.81 2.78
N VAL A 289 16.51 26.83 1.93
CA VAL A 289 15.16 26.30 1.68
C VAL A 289 15.27 24.81 1.34
N ARG A 290 14.27 24.02 1.76
CA ARG A 290 14.14 22.62 1.35
C ARG A 290 13.90 22.58 -0.17
N PRO A 291 14.69 21.84 -0.95
CA PRO A 291 14.50 21.77 -2.40
C PRO A 291 13.14 21.15 -2.72
N ARG A 292 12.51 21.61 -3.81
CA ARG A 292 11.24 21.04 -4.30
C ARG A 292 11.37 20.58 -5.74
N GLN A 293 10.58 19.57 -6.12
CA GLN A 293 10.58 19.02 -7.47
C GLN A 293 9.90 19.98 -8.48
N ASP A 294 8.97 20.82 -8.03
CA ASP A 294 8.22 21.78 -8.85
C ASP A 294 9.05 22.98 -9.32
N GLU A 295 10.27 23.15 -8.78
CA GLU A 295 11.30 24.02 -9.34
C GLU A 295 11.76 23.54 -10.74
N TYR A 296 11.68 22.23 -11.02
CA TYR A 296 12.19 21.61 -12.25
C TYR A 296 11.10 20.93 -13.09
N ILE A 297 10.07 20.39 -12.45
CA ILE A 297 8.92 19.75 -13.09
C ILE A 297 7.66 20.47 -12.63
N LYS A 298 7.22 21.44 -13.43
CA LYS A 298 5.98 22.17 -13.18
C LYS A 298 4.78 21.33 -13.60
N LEU A 299 3.71 21.37 -12.81
CA LEU A 299 2.41 20.88 -13.24
C LEU A 299 1.95 21.74 -14.44
N PRO A 300 1.52 21.14 -15.57
CA PRO A 300 0.98 21.93 -16.67
C PRO A 300 -0.34 22.62 -16.27
N GLU A 301 -0.63 23.76 -16.90
CA GLU A 301 -1.81 24.59 -16.60
C GLU A 301 -3.12 23.81 -16.81
N ASP A 302 -3.18 23.02 -17.90
CA ASP A 302 -4.31 22.13 -18.23
C ASP A 302 -4.42 20.89 -17.33
N ARG A 303 -3.51 20.77 -16.35
CA ARG A 303 -3.43 19.65 -15.39
C ARG A 303 -3.48 18.28 -16.06
N LEU A 304 -2.87 18.14 -17.25
CA LEU A 304 -2.89 16.90 -18.06
C LEU A 304 -4.28 16.54 -18.64
N GLY A 305 -5.12 17.54 -18.89
CA GLY A 305 -6.49 17.35 -19.38
C GLY A 305 -7.48 16.97 -18.29
N LEU A 306 -7.17 17.33 -17.03
CA LEU A 306 -8.03 17.15 -15.85
C LEU A 306 -8.85 18.41 -15.55
N GLU A 307 -8.98 19.33 -16.51
CA GLU A 307 -10.02 20.34 -16.39
C GLU A 307 -11.36 19.60 -16.36
N GLU A 308 -11.90 19.49 -15.15
CA GLU A 308 -13.34 19.35 -14.95
C GLU A 308 -13.97 20.38 -15.87
N GLN A 309 -14.96 19.95 -16.67
CA GLN A 309 -15.97 20.89 -17.12
C GLN A 309 -16.43 21.58 -15.83
N ASP A 310 -16.12 22.88 -15.68
CA ASP A 310 -16.53 23.63 -14.50
C ASP A 310 -18.07 23.57 -14.46
N ASP A 311 -18.61 22.62 -13.71
CA ASP A 311 -20.04 22.48 -13.43
C ASP A 311 -20.56 23.68 -12.62
N GLU A 312 -19.69 24.62 -12.24
CA GLU A 312 -20.06 25.90 -11.63
C GLU A 312 -20.77 26.87 -12.61
N ALA A 313 -20.82 26.57 -13.92
CA ALA A 313 -21.47 27.43 -14.91
C ALA A 313 -22.86 26.99 -15.37
N ASP A 314 -23.29 25.75 -15.11
CA ASP A 314 -24.65 25.33 -15.42
C ASP A 314 -25.41 24.95 -14.15
N ASP A 315 -26.50 25.68 -13.93
CA ASP A 315 -27.70 25.27 -13.19
C ASP A 315 -28.35 24.06 -13.90
N TYR A 316 -27.55 23.05 -14.25
CA TYR A 316 -27.95 21.78 -14.82
C TYR A 316 -28.53 20.93 -13.70
N ARG A 317 -29.67 21.37 -13.15
CA ARG A 317 -30.70 20.43 -12.75
C ARG A 317 -30.97 19.58 -13.96
N MET A 318 -30.42 18.36 -13.98
CA MET A 318 -30.86 17.30 -14.89
C MET A 318 -32.39 17.28 -14.84
N PRO A 319 -33.11 17.69 -15.91
CA PRO A 319 -34.56 17.68 -15.87
C PRO A 319 -35.00 16.23 -16.08
N GLY A 320 -35.11 15.49 -14.98
CA GLY A 320 -35.55 14.09 -14.98
C GLY A 320 -35.28 13.42 -13.65
N ALA A 321 -36.33 12.82 -13.07
CA ALA A 321 -36.44 12.23 -11.74
C ALA A 321 -35.54 10.99 -11.46
N LEU A 322 -34.31 10.97 -11.98
CA LEU A 322 -33.31 9.92 -11.78
C LEU A 322 -31.93 10.50 -11.39
N GLY A 323 -31.86 11.81 -11.14
CA GLY A 323 -30.61 12.54 -10.91
C GLY A 323 -30.12 12.59 -9.46
N GLU A 324 -30.95 12.27 -8.47
CA GLU A 324 -30.58 12.39 -7.04
C GLU A 324 -29.95 11.13 -6.44
N ALA A 325 -30.13 9.95 -7.05
CA ALA A 325 -29.56 8.69 -6.53
C ALA A 325 -28.16 8.36 -7.07
N LEU A 326 -27.68 9.03 -8.12
CA LEU A 326 -26.46 8.64 -8.86
C LEU A 326 -25.20 9.41 -8.48
N TYR A 327 -25.30 10.34 -7.55
CA TYR A 327 -24.14 11.08 -7.02
C TYR A 327 -23.91 10.68 -5.57
N TYR A 328 -23.73 9.39 -5.29
CA TYR A 328 -23.00 8.99 -4.09
C TYR A 328 -21.55 9.37 -4.33
N PRO A 329 -21.03 10.43 -3.69
CA PRO A 329 -19.65 10.74 -3.88
C PRO A 329 -18.90 9.71 -3.02
N PHE A 330 -18.31 8.73 -3.71
CA PHE A 330 -17.64 7.54 -3.16
C PHE A 330 -16.34 7.89 -2.38
N TRP A 331 -16.27 9.09 -1.78
CA TRP A 331 -15.25 9.58 -0.85
C TRP A 331 -15.08 8.69 0.41
N TYR A 332 -15.93 7.68 0.57
CA TYR A 332 -15.84 6.63 1.58
C TYR A 332 -14.91 5.46 1.21
N VAL A 333 -14.31 5.40 0.02
CA VAL A 333 -13.52 4.21 -0.38
C VAL A 333 -12.03 4.29 -0.08
N ILE A 334 -11.57 5.42 0.45
CA ILE A 334 -10.43 5.46 1.39
C ILE A 334 -10.95 6.16 2.67
N PRO A 335 -11.76 5.50 3.52
CA PRO A 335 -12.48 6.20 4.58
C PRO A 335 -11.63 6.65 5.77
N SER A 336 -10.31 6.42 5.78
CA SER A 336 -9.54 6.45 7.02
C SER A 336 -8.33 7.38 7.08
N SER A 337 -7.94 8.10 6.01
CA SER A 337 -7.02 9.25 6.19
C SER A 337 -7.74 10.46 6.82
N ARG A 338 -8.41 10.25 7.96
CA ARG A 338 -9.16 11.24 8.74
C ARG A 338 -8.29 12.39 9.24
N HIS A 339 -6.96 12.36 9.06
CA HIS A 339 -6.07 13.36 9.67
C HIS A 339 -5.16 14.21 8.77
N ALA A 340 -5.28 14.18 7.43
CA ALA A 340 -4.86 15.34 6.62
C ALA A 340 -5.42 15.35 5.17
N LEU A 341 -5.48 14.21 4.47
CA LEU A 341 -6.02 14.13 3.11
C LEU A 341 -7.55 14.23 3.06
N SER A 342 -8.27 13.82 4.11
CA SER A 342 -9.69 14.13 4.29
C SER A 342 -9.98 15.63 4.38
N THR A 343 -9.00 16.45 4.81
CA THR A 343 -9.13 17.91 4.80
C THR A 343 -8.91 18.53 3.43
N LEU A 344 -8.28 17.80 2.50
CA LEU A 344 -8.11 18.27 1.13
C LEU A 344 -9.44 18.13 0.38
N ARG A 345 -9.83 19.20 -0.31
CA ARG A 345 -10.94 19.12 -1.26
C ARG A 345 -10.61 18.11 -2.37
N PRO A 346 -11.61 17.43 -2.95
CA PRO A 346 -11.48 16.55 -4.12
C PRO A 346 -10.44 17.01 -5.16
N LYS A 347 -10.58 18.24 -5.62
CA LYS A 347 -9.70 18.89 -6.59
C LYS A 347 -8.23 18.96 -6.14
N GLN A 348 -7.98 19.18 -4.85
CA GLN A 348 -6.62 19.23 -4.30
C GLN A 348 -6.02 17.84 -4.19
N ARG A 349 -6.80 16.81 -3.85
CA ARG A 349 -6.34 15.41 -3.85
C ARG A 349 -5.96 14.97 -5.25
N MET A 350 -6.84 15.22 -6.22
CA MET A 350 -6.57 14.92 -7.62
C MET A 350 -5.31 15.66 -8.10
N GLU A 351 -5.16 16.95 -7.78
CA GLU A 351 -3.93 17.70 -8.07
C GLU A 351 -2.66 17.03 -7.50
N GLN A 352 -2.70 16.54 -6.25
CA GLN A 352 -1.56 15.81 -5.68
C GLN A 352 -1.27 14.51 -6.43
N ALA A 353 -2.30 13.75 -6.78
CA ALA A 353 -2.14 12.45 -7.44
C ALA A 353 -1.54 12.64 -8.84
N THR A 354 -2.09 13.59 -9.59
CA THR A 354 -1.60 14.01 -10.90
C THR A 354 -0.15 14.45 -10.84
N TYR A 355 0.21 15.26 -9.84
CA TYR A 355 1.60 15.67 -9.67
C TYR A 355 2.52 14.49 -9.34
N ILE A 356 2.09 13.55 -8.49
CA ILE A 356 2.87 12.33 -8.20
C ILE A 356 3.09 11.52 -9.48
N VAL A 357 2.05 11.28 -10.28
CA VAL A 357 2.14 10.51 -11.52
C VAL A 357 3.03 11.22 -12.56
N LEU A 358 2.91 12.55 -12.67
CA LEU A 358 3.79 13.38 -13.49
C LEU A 358 5.25 13.24 -13.06
N LEU A 359 5.53 13.36 -11.77
CA LEU A 359 6.87 13.26 -11.20
C LEU A 359 7.45 11.84 -11.36
N LEU A 360 6.66 10.80 -11.11
CA LEU A 360 7.11 9.41 -11.30
C LEU A 360 7.39 9.10 -12.76
N SER A 361 6.60 9.64 -13.68
CA SER A 361 6.88 9.51 -15.12
C SER A 361 8.24 10.13 -15.48
N ALA A 362 8.58 11.30 -14.94
CA ALA A 362 9.92 11.89 -15.12
C ALA A 362 11.03 11.05 -14.47
N VAL A 363 10.82 10.60 -13.23
CA VAL A 363 11.80 9.82 -12.48
C VAL A 363 12.13 8.51 -13.18
N HIS A 364 11.11 7.77 -13.63
CA HIS A 364 11.30 6.53 -14.38
C HIS A 364 12.02 6.75 -15.71
N ALA A 365 11.74 7.86 -16.40
CA ALA A 365 12.44 8.20 -17.64
C ALA A 365 13.95 8.36 -17.44
N VAL A 366 14.37 8.96 -16.31
CA VAL A 366 15.79 9.30 -16.09
C VAL A 366 16.53 8.35 -15.16
N ASP A 367 15.84 7.42 -14.49
CA ASP A 367 16.42 6.49 -13.50
C ASP A 367 17.63 5.75 -14.07
N HIS A 368 17.51 5.16 -15.26
CA HIS A 368 18.61 4.42 -15.88
C HIS A 368 19.88 5.26 -16.11
N LEU A 369 19.75 6.56 -16.41
CA LEU A 369 20.87 7.48 -16.60
C LEU A 369 21.49 7.86 -15.25
N PHE A 370 20.66 8.18 -14.27
CA PHE A 370 21.11 8.51 -12.93
C PHE A 370 21.81 7.33 -12.26
N GLN A 371 21.20 6.14 -12.26
CA GLN A 371 21.78 4.95 -11.64
C GLN A 371 23.09 4.53 -12.30
N ALA A 372 23.21 4.63 -13.62
CA ALA A 372 24.46 4.36 -14.33
C ALA A 372 25.57 5.33 -13.88
N ARG A 373 25.28 6.63 -13.86
CA ARG A 373 26.26 7.65 -13.46
C ARG A 373 26.62 7.54 -11.98
N ALA A 374 25.63 7.34 -11.12
CA ALA A 374 25.85 7.18 -9.69
C ALA A 374 26.68 5.93 -9.38
N LYS A 375 26.47 4.84 -10.12
CA LYS A 375 27.25 3.62 -9.97
C LYS A 375 28.72 3.84 -10.32
N GLU A 376 29.00 4.47 -11.45
CA GLU A 376 30.36 4.80 -11.90
C GLU A 376 31.13 5.59 -10.83
N ILE A 377 30.50 6.62 -10.25
CA ILE A 377 31.10 7.45 -9.21
C ILE A 377 31.47 6.61 -7.99
N CYS A 378 30.51 5.86 -7.46
CA CYS A 378 30.69 5.07 -6.25
C CYS A 378 31.77 3.98 -6.42
N GLU A 379 31.76 3.26 -7.55
CA GLU A 379 32.73 2.20 -7.82
C GLU A 379 34.14 2.76 -8.06
N SER A 380 34.27 3.99 -8.58
CA SER A 380 35.58 4.64 -8.80
C SER A 380 36.39 4.90 -7.53
N VAL A 381 35.74 4.93 -6.37
CA VAL A 381 36.37 5.10 -5.05
C VAL A 381 36.31 3.82 -4.19
N GLY A 382 35.96 2.68 -4.82
CA GLY A 382 35.92 1.37 -4.16
C GLY A 382 34.67 1.12 -3.30
N GLY A 383 33.61 1.90 -3.49
CA GLY A 383 32.31 1.65 -2.86
C GLY A 383 31.45 0.65 -3.63
N SER A 384 30.34 0.22 -3.02
CA SER A 384 29.31 -0.59 -3.66
C SER A 384 27.97 0.12 -3.68
N VAL A 385 27.13 -0.24 -4.66
CA VAL A 385 25.90 0.50 -4.96
C VAL A 385 24.69 -0.40 -4.76
N ARG A 386 23.69 0.11 -4.04
CA ARG A 386 22.34 -0.43 -4.05
C ARG A 386 21.41 0.58 -4.71
N ALA A 387 20.93 0.22 -5.89
CA ALA A 387 19.93 0.97 -6.65
C ALA A 387 18.52 0.45 -6.32
N PRO A 388 17.82 0.99 -5.30
CA PRO A 388 16.41 0.69 -5.11
C PRO A 388 15.62 1.20 -6.32
N PRO A 389 14.44 0.62 -6.62
CA PRO A 389 13.56 1.20 -7.63
C PRO A 389 13.14 2.62 -7.21
N PRO A 390 12.68 3.44 -8.18
CA PRO A 390 11.92 4.65 -7.89
C PRO A 390 10.88 4.43 -6.79
N LYS A 391 10.69 5.44 -5.95
CA LYS A 391 9.69 5.36 -4.88
C LYS A 391 8.30 5.13 -5.48
N GLY A 392 7.54 4.16 -4.97
CA GLY A 392 6.20 3.87 -5.47
C GLY A 392 5.17 4.96 -5.16
N PHE A 393 4.09 4.98 -5.95
CA PHE A 393 2.97 5.93 -5.85
C PHE A 393 2.38 5.99 -4.44
N MET A 394 1.93 4.86 -3.88
CA MET A 394 1.30 4.79 -2.56
C MET A 394 2.19 5.32 -1.44
N ARG A 395 3.51 5.12 -1.57
CA ARG A 395 4.48 5.64 -0.60
C ARG A 395 4.71 7.14 -0.71
N MET A 396 4.55 7.72 -1.90
CA MET A 396 4.55 9.19 -2.06
C MET A 396 3.25 9.79 -1.53
N TRP A 397 2.13 9.11 -1.79
CA TRP A 397 0.80 9.48 -1.30
C TRP A 397 0.75 9.53 0.22
N ALA A 398 1.17 8.47 0.91
CA ALA A 398 1.19 8.41 2.38
C ALA A 398 2.09 9.47 3.05
N LYS A 399 3.04 10.06 2.30
CA LYS A 399 3.88 11.16 2.81
C LYS A 399 3.19 12.52 2.78
N LEU A 400 2.09 12.66 2.03
CA LEU A 400 1.33 13.91 1.98
C LEU A 400 0.68 14.22 3.32
N ASP A 401 0.28 13.19 4.06
CA ASP A 401 -0.33 13.30 5.39
C ASP A 401 0.69 13.44 6.53
N THR A 402 1.93 13.03 6.29
CA THR A 402 2.95 12.94 7.33
C THR A 402 4.06 13.95 7.06
N ASP A 403 5.10 13.52 6.34
CA ASP A 403 6.33 14.28 6.08
C ASP A 403 6.08 15.65 5.41
N HIS A 404 4.96 15.81 4.69
CA HIS A 404 4.67 16.99 3.86
C HIS A 404 3.30 17.62 4.16
N ALA A 405 2.69 17.31 5.32
CA ALA A 405 1.35 17.81 5.67
C ALA A 405 1.24 19.35 5.58
N SER A 406 2.30 20.06 5.97
CA SER A 406 2.42 21.51 5.98
C SER A 406 3.10 22.12 4.74
N ALA A 407 3.41 21.31 3.72
CA ALA A 407 4.07 21.78 2.50
C ALA A 407 3.15 22.68 1.65
N ALA A 408 3.74 23.57 0.86
CA ALA A 408 3.01 24.32 -0.16
C ALA A 408 2.51 23.40 -1.29
N SER A 409 1.35 23.72 -1.89
CA SER A 409 0.79 22.96 -3.02
C SER A 409 1.62 23.15 -4.31
N PRO A 410 1.87 22.10 -5.11
CA PRO A 410 1.55 20.70 -4.81
C PRO A 410 2.47 20.17 -3.70
N LYS A 411 1.89 19.67 -2.60
CA LYS A 411 2.60 19.08 -1.46
C LYS A 411 3.52 17.95 -1.91
N ALA A 412 3.08 17.21 -2.93
CA ALA A 412 3.82 16.13 -3.54
C ALA A 412 5.21 16.54 -4.07
N ALA A 413 5.45 17.81 -4.37
CA ALA A 413 6.75 18.32 -4.81
C ALA A 413 7.85 18.21 -3.75
N GLU A 414 7.51 18.03 -2.46
CA GLU A 414 8.51 17.78 -1.40
C GLU A 414 9.03 16.34 -1.35
N ASN A 415 8.53 15.46 -2.22
CA ASN A 415 9.10 14.13 -2.46
C ASN A 415 10.41 14.22 -3.27
N ILE A 416 11.49 14.60 -2.59
CA ILE A 416 12.84 14.73 -3.16
C ILE A 416 13.67 13.43 -3.16
N ASP A 417 13.14 12.37 -2.55
CA ASP A 417 13.73 11.02 -2.50
C ASP A 417 12.98 10.03 -3.43
N THR A 418 12.52 10.50 -4.59
CA THR A 418 11.82 9.70 -5.61
C THR A 418 12.79 8.87 -6.44
N ASN A 419 13.81 9.51 -7.01
CA ASN A 419 14.94 8.84 -7.64
C ASN A 419 16.12 8.81 -6.66
N ARG A 420 16.59 7.63 -6.30
CA ARG A 420 17.50 7.48 -5.17
C ARG A 420 18.45 6.31 -5.31
N VAL A 421 19.59 6.42 -4.65
CA VAL A 421 20.63 5.38 -4.61
C VAL A 421 21.26 5.33 -3.22
N ALA A 422 21.69 4.14 -2.79
CA ALA A 422 22.50 3.98 -1.59
C ALA A 422 23.93 3.59 -2.00
N TRP A 423 24.90 4.37 -1.55
CA TRP A 423 26.33 4.11 -1.70
C TRP A 423 26.88 3.61 -0.38
N ILE A 424 27.60 2.49 -0.45
CA ILE A 424 27.99 1.69 0.69
C ILE A 424 29.51 1.52 0.67
N PHE A 425 30.16 1.87 1.77
CA PHE A 425 31.63 1.93 1.88
C PHE A 425 32.12 1.15 3.09
N GLU A 426 33.30 0.54 3.00
CA GLU A 426 33.91 -0.13 4.17
C GLU A 426 34.57 0.90 5.09
N GLU A 427 35.23 1.89 4.49
CA GLU A 427 36.01 2.91 5.20
C GLU A 427 35.43 4.33 5.08
N PRO A 428 35.50 5.15 6.15
CA PRO A 428 35.08 6.56 6.12
C PRO A 428 35.73 7.38 5.01
N SER A 429 37.02 7.18 4.73
CA SER A 429 37.72 7.92 3.68
C SER A 429 37.09 7.71 2.31
N GLN A 430 36.68 6.49 1.96
CA GLN A 430 36.01 6.19 0.68
C GLN A 430 34.69 6.95 0.55
N LEU A 431 33.93 7.02 1.65
CA LEU A 431 32.66 7.75 1.70
C LEU A 431 32.88 9.25 1.45
N ARG A 432 33.87 9.85 2.11
CA ARG A 432 34.25 11.26 1.94
C ARG A 432 34.67 11.53 0.49
N ASP A 433 35.52 10.67 -0.05
CA ASP A 433 36.04 10.81 -1.41
C ASP A 433 34.89 10.65 -2.44
N ALA A 434 33.93 9.77 -2.19
CA ALA A 434 32.71 9.63 -3.00
C ALA A 434 31.85 10.91 -2.97
N PHE A 435 31.69 11.53 -1.80
CA PHE A 435 30.91 12.76 -1.66
C PHE A 435 31.56 13.92 -2.44
N ALA A 436 32.87 14.08 -2.34
CA ALA A 436 33.62 15.07 -3.12
C ALA A 436 33.52 14.80 -4.63
N LYS A 437 33.63 13.54 -5.05
CA LYS A 437 33.46 13.12 -6.45
C LYS A 437 32.05 13.39 -6.97
N ALA A 438 31.03 13.18 -6.13
CA ALA A 438 29.65 13.51 -6.47
C ALA A 438 29.47 15.02 -6.63
N GLN A 439 30.09 15.85 -5.79
CA GLN A 439 30.09 17.30 -5.94
C GLN A 439 30.75 17.77 -7.24
N GLU A 440 31.88 17.16 -7.62
CA GLU A 440 32.56 17.44 -8.89
C GLU A 440 31.66 17.18 -10.10
N ILE A 441 30.86 16.11 -10.05
CA ILE A 441 30.13 15.59 -11.21
C ILE A 441 28.68 16.08 -11.28
N PHE A 442 27.97 16.09 -10.15
CA PHE A 442 26.58 16.52 -10.06
C PHE A 442 26.44 17.99 -9.66
N GLY A 443 27.54 18.66 -9.32
CA GLY A 443 27.52 19.98 -8.71
C GLY A 443 27.28 19.93 -7.19
N PRO A 444 27.24 21.10 -6.52
CA PRO A 444 26.98 21.16 -5.09
C PRO A 444 25.62 20.55 -4.76
N PRO A 445 25.50 19.75 -3.68
CA PRO A 445 24.21 19.24 -3.24
C PRO A 445 23.29 20.40 -2.82
N VAL A 446 22.01 20.26 -3.12
CA VAL A 446 20.97 21.23 -2.73
C VAL A 446 20.53 21.06 -1.27
N ARG A 447 20.86 19.91 -0.65
CA ARG A 447 20.59 19.61 0.76
C ARG A 447 21.50 18.50 1.23
N VAL A 448 21.99 18.60 2.48
CA VAL A 448 22.71 17.53 3.16
C VAL A 448 22.16 17.34 4.57
N LYS A 449 21.92 16.09 4.96
CA LYS A 449 21.70 15.69 6.35
C LYS A 449 22.81 14.75 6.75
N ASN A 450 23.65 15.16 7.69
CA ASN A 450 24.80 14.38 8.11
C ASN A 450 24.56 13.71 9.46
N GLY A 451 24.16 12.43 9.45
CA GLY A 451 24.00 11.64 10.66
C GLY A 451 25.32 11.18 11.29
N TYR A 452 26.49 11.51 10.72
CA TYR A 452 27.79 11.25 11.34
C TYR A 452 28.34 12.45 12.11
N ASP A 453 27.67 13.61 12.06
CA ASP A 453 28.00 14.77 12.87
C ASP A 453 27.97 14.39 14.38
N PRO A 454 29.03 14.69 15.16
CA PRO A 454 29.04 14.43 16.61
C PRO A 454 27.92 15.12 17.39
N SER A 455 27.33 16.20 16.88
CA SER A 455 26.19 16.89 17.48
C SER A 455 24.85 16.20 17.21
N PHE A 456 24.80 15.27 16.26
CA PHE A 456 23.61 14.49 15.94
C PHE A 456 23.38 13.36 16.95
N ASP A 457 22.25 13.41 17.68
CA ASP A 457 21.83 12.38 18.64
C ASP A 457 21.17 11.21 17.92
N ALA A 458 22.01 10.33 17.35
CA ALA A 458 21.53 9.16 16.62
C ALA A 458 20.67 8.23 17.50
N MET A 459 20.93 8.12 18.80
CA MET A 459 20.17 7.22 19.67
C MET A 459 18.72 7.68 19.84
N LYS A 460 18.52 8.99 19.98
CA LYS A 460 17.19 9.59 20.07
C LYS A 460 16.48 9.61 18.73
N ASP A 461 17.16 10.10 17.69
CA ASP A 461 16.50 10.48 16.43
C ASP A 461 16.36 9.32 15.43
N THR A 462 17.31 8.38 15.43
CA THR A 462 17.38 7.30 14.43
C THR A 462 17.68 5.92 15.03
N LYS A 463 17.60 5.80 16.36
CA LYS A 463 17.90 4.55 17.09
C LYS A 463 19.29 4.00 16.77
N GLY A 464 20.28 4.88 16.71
CA GLY A 464 21.70 4.59 16.44
C GLY A 464 22.04 4.47 14.95
N TYR A 465 21.09 4.61 14.03
CA TYR A 465 21.37 4.55 12.59
C TYR A 465 22.02 5.86 12.11
N ARG A 466 23.17 5.77 11.45
CA ARG A 466 23.89 6.92 10.90
C ARG A 466 24.11 6.76 9.39
N ASN A 467 23.87 7.83 8.65
CA ASN A 467 24.17 7.95 7.22
C ASN A 467 24.32 9.44 6.84
N ILE A 468 24.76 9.72 5.62
CA ILE A 468 24.62 11.04 5.00
C ILE A 468 23.54 10.94 3.94
N LEU A 469 22.54 11.81 3.99
CA LEU A 469 21.57 11.98 2.91
C LEU A 469 21.91 13.27 2.18
N ALA A 470 22.27 13.19 0.92
CA ALA A 470 22.48 14.36 0.08
C ALA A 470 21.52 14.36 -1.10
N ASN A 471 20.90 15.50 -1.35
CA ASN A 471 20.07 15.70 -2.53
C ASN A 471 20.87 16.50 -3.56
N TYR A 472 20.85 16.08 -4.81
CA TYR A 472 21.52 16.76 -5.92
C TYR A 472 20.49 17.13 -6.99
N ARG A 473 20.78 18.20 -7.74
CA ARG A 473 20.09 18.47 -9.00
C ARG A 473 20.76 17.61 -10.08
N PHE A 474 20.05 16.60 -10.57
CA PHE A 474 20.54 15.76 -11.65
C PHE A 474 20.10 16.32 -13.00
N THR A 475 21.07 16.62 -13.86
CA THR A 475 20.85 17.04 -15.25
C THR A 475 21.70 16.17 -16.18
N PRO A 476 21.13 15.24 -16.96
CA PRO A 476 21.91 14.33 -17.81
C PRO A 476 22.51 15.00 -19.06
N GLY A 477 22.41 16.33 -19.20
CA GLY A 477 22.85 17.05 -20.40
C GLY A 477 21.95 16.82 -21.62
N MET A 478 20.70 16.39 -21.41
CA MET A 478 19.72 16.08 -22.45
C MET A 478 18.46 16.90 -22.28
N THR A 479 17.67 17.05 -23.35
CA THR A 479 16.29 17.56 -23.27
C THR A 479 15.28 16.42 -23.15
N TRP A 480 14.06 16.73 -22.70
CA TRP A 480 12.98 15.74 -22.70
C TRP A 480 12.66 15.21 -24.10
N GLY A 481 12.89 16.02 -25.15
CA GLY A 481 12.71 15.61 -26.53
C GLY A 481 13.70 14.53 -26.97
N ALA A 482 14.94 14.61 -26.52
CA ALA A 482 15.95 13.59 -26.77
C ALA A 482 15.57 12.26 -26.09
N LEU A 483 15.12 12.29 -24.83
CA LEU A 483 14.61 11.11 -24.13
C LEU A 483 13.34 10.53 -24.77
N ALA A 484 12.48 11.38 -25.34
CA ALA A 484 11.28 10.97 -26.07
C ALA A 484 11.55 10.53 -27.52
N GLY A 485 12.82 10.34 -27.91
CA GLY A 485 13.19 9.71 -29.19
C GLY A 485 13.19 10.65 -30.39
N ARG A 486 13.26 11.97 -30.15
CA ARG A 486 13.35 12.99 -31.23
C ARG A 486 14.78 13.25 -31.69
N ASP A 487 15.76 12.71 -30.98
CA ASP A 487 17.17 12.80 -31.33
C ASP A 487 17.76 11.39 -31.57
N PRO A 488 18.14 11.05 -32.82
CA PRO A 488 18.77 9.76 -33.15
C PRO A 488 20.07 9.49 -32.37
N ALA A 489 20.79 10.54 -31.94
CA ALA A 489 22.01 10.38 -31.13
C ALA A 489 21.74 9.74 -29.76
N HIS A 490 20.48 9.74 -29.32
CA HIS A 490 20.05 9.26 -28.02
C HIS A 490 19.04 8.10 -28.10
N ALA A 491 19.03 7.35 -29.21
CA ALA A 491 18.06 6.27 -29.44
C ALA A 491 18.04 5.19 -28.33
N ASP A 492 19.19 4.79 -27.79
CA ASP A 492 19.25 3.79 -26.69
C ASP A 492 18.61 4.30 -25.39
N ALA A 493 18.95 5.53 -24.99
CA ALA A 493 18.36 6.18 -23.81
C ALA A 493 16.85 6.37 -24.00
N SER A 494 16.41 6.69 -25.22
CA SER A 494 14.99 6.82 -25.52
C SER A 494 14.24 5.48 -25.44
N ALA A 495 14.79 4.41 -26.01
CA ALA A 495 14.20 3.08 -25.92
C ALA A 495 14.04 2.63 -24.45
N LYS A 496 15.06 2.88 -23.62
CA LYS A 496 15.00 2.62 -22.17
C LYS A 496 13.97 3.49 -21.45
N THR A 497 13.85 4.76 -21.83
CA THR A 497 12.83 5.68 -21.31
C THR A 497 11.42 5.18 -21.59
N HIS A 498 11.13 4.80 -22.84
CA HIS A 498 9.82 4.27 -23.22
C HIS A 498 9.48 2.97 -22.47
N ALA A 499 10.43 2.03 -22.41
CA ALA A 499 10.26 0.82 -21.62
C ALA A 499 10.04 1.10 -20.13
N ALA A 500 10.68 2.14 -19.58
CA ALA A 500 10.50 2.54 -18.19
C ALA A 500 9.11 3.16 -17.93
N TRP A 501 8.55 3.91 -18.88
CA TRP A 501 7.17 4.39 -18.80
C TRP A 501 6.14 3.26 -18.86
N ASP A 502 6.32 2.31 -19.78
CA ASP A 502 5.42 1.15 -19.87
C ASP A 502 5.48 0.33 -18.57
N LYS A 503 6.69 0.14 -18.03
CA LYS A 503 6.89 -0.52 -16.72
C LYS A 503 6.26 0.27 -15.57
N PHE A 504 6.36 1.60 -15.56
CA PHE A 504 5.74 2.43 -14.52
C PHE A 504 4.22 2.29 -14.52
N ARG A 505 3.58 2.40 -15.69
CA ARG A 505 2.12 2.18 -15.82
C ARG A 505 1.73 0.80 -15.32
N GLN A 506 2.50 -0.24 -15.69
CA GLN A 506 2.25 -1.60 -15.21
C GLN A 506 2.43 -1.73 -13.69
N LEU A 507 3.45 -1.08 -13.09
CA LEU A 507 3.64 -1.10 -11.64
C LEU A 507 2.50 -0.41 -10.89
N LEU A 508 1.94 0.66 -11.46
CA LEU A 508 0.77 1.35 -10.91
C LEU A 508 -0.46 0.44 -10.95
N LEU A 509 -0.74 -0.16 -12.11
CA LEU A 509 -1.79 -1.18 -12.28
C LEU A 509 -1.59 -2.34 -11.30
N ASP A 510 -0.39 -2.92 -11.23
CA ASP A 510 -0.05 -4.03 -10.35
C ASP A 510 -0.28 -3.70 -8.87
N THR A 511 -0.04 -2.45 -8.47
CA THR A 511 -0.29 -1.99 -7.11
C THR A 511 -1.78 -2.13 -6.78
N PHE A 512 -2.65 -1.62 -7.65
CA PHE A 512 -4.10 -1.74 -7.47
C PHE A 512 -4.56 -3.20 -7.54
N LEU A 513 -4.06 -3.98 -8.50
CA LEU A 513 -4.40 -5.41 -8.58
C LEU A 513 -4.02 -6.18 -7.30
N ASN A 514 -2.89 -5.82 -6.67
CA ASN A 514 -2.48 -6.42 -5.40
C ASN A 514 -3.35 -5.98 -4.21
N MET A 515 -4.11 -4.89 -4.33
CA MET A 515 -5.11 -4.45 -3.36
C MET A 515 -6.46 -5.17 -3.50
N GLY A 516 -6.58 -6.07 -4.48
CA GLY A 516 -7.76 -6.93 -4.65
C GLY A 516 -8.62 -6.62 -5.88
N PHE A 517 -8.25 -5.62 -6.68
CA PHE A 517 -8.86 -5.37 -7.99
C PHE A 517 -8.43 -6.45 -9.00
N ILE A 518 -9.29 -6.75 -9.97
CA ILE A 518 -9.06 -7.84 -10.95
C ILE A 518 -8.31 -7.33 -12.17
N ASP A 519 -8.79 -6.20 -12.68
CA ASP A 519 -8.29 -5.53 -13.86
C ASP A 519 -8.60 -4.03 -13.80
N GLU A 520 -8.16 -3.29 -14.81
CA GLU A 520 -8.41 -1.86 -14.95
C GLU A 520 -9.91 -1.54 -15.06
N ALA A 521 -10.73 -2.44 -15.59
CA ALA A 521 -12.19 -2.22 -15.70
C ALA A 521 -12.92 -2.39 -14.36
N SER A 522 -12.38 -3.19 -13.45
CA SER A 522 -12.90 -3.36 -12.08
C SER A 522 -12.50 -2.23 -11.13
N MET A 523 -11.67 -1.29 -11.59
CA MET A 523 -11.29 -0.13 -10.81
C MET A 523 -12.37 0.94 -10.85
N ASP A 524 -12.50 1.66 -9.76
CA ASP A 524 -13.30 2.89 -9.72
C ASP A 524 -12.73 3.97 -10.67
N GLU A 525 -13.52 5.03 -10.85
CA GLU A 525 -13.19 6.17 -11.70
C GLU A 525 -11.86 6.82 -11.28
N GLU A 526 -11.60 6.92 -9.97
CA GLU A 526 -10.42 7.59 -9.42
C GLU A 526 -9.13 6.82 -9.73
N LEU A 527 -9.11 5.51 -9.51
CA LEU A 527 -7.96 4.66 -9.81
C LEU A 527 -7.70 4.56 -11.32
N ARG A 528 -8.76 4.47 -12.13
CA ARG A 528 -8.66 4.59 -13.60
C ARG A 528 -8.05 5.95 -13.98
N GLN A 529 -8.44 7.02 -13.30
CA GLN A 529 -7.90 8.35 -13.55
C GLN A 529 -6.38 8.41 -13.30
N TYR A 530 -5.86 7.71 -12.29
CA TYR A 530 -4.41 7.65 -12.05
C TYR A 530 -3.64 6.97 -13.19
N LEU A 531 -4.22 5.92 -13.79
CA LEU A 531 -3.65 5.28 -14.98
C LEU A 531 -3.71 6.22 -16.19
N HIS A 532 -4.82 6.91 -16.41
CA HIS A 532 -4.94 7.94 -17.46
C HIS A 532 -3.94 9.08 -17.28
N CYS A 533 -3.68 9.51 -16.04
CA CYS A 533 -2.65 10.50 -15.73
C CYS A 533 -1.26 10.04 -16.17
N SER A 534 -0.97 8.73 -16.14
CA SER A 534 0.34 8.22 -16.57
C SER A 534 0.53 8.35 -18.08
N ASP A 535 -0.52 8.06 -18.86
CA ASP A 535 -0.52 8.23 -20.31
C ASP A 535 -0.50 9.72 -20.70
N ALA A 536 -1.22 10.56 -19.95
CA ALA A 536 -1.21 12.00 -20.14
C ALA A 536 0.15 12.63 -19.79
N ALA A 537 0.80 12.22 -18.69
CA ALA A 537 2.14 12.66 -18.32
C ALA A 537 3.17 12.29 -19.40
N ARG A 538 3.11 11.07 -19.94
CA ARG A 538 3.95 10.66 -21.08
C ARG A 538 3.73 11.56 -22.30
N ARG A 539 2.47 11.87 -22.65
CA ARG A 539 2.15 12.80 -23.75
C ARG A 539 2.71 14.20 -23.49
N PHE A 540 2.62 14.68 -22.25
CA PHE A 540 3.16 15.97 -21.84
C PHE A 540 4.68 16.06 -22.02
N TYR A 541 5.46 15.07 -21.57
CA TYR A 541 6.91 15.05 -21.79
C TYR A 541 7.27 14.93 -23.29
N CYS A 542 6.40 14.33 -24.10
CA CYS A 542 6.54 14.25 -25.56
C CYS A 542 6.06 15.52 -26.30
N SER A 543 5.51 16.51 -25.60
CA SER A 543 4.87 17.69 -26.20
C SER A 543 5.88 18.64 -26.88
N LYS A 544 5.36 19.54 -27.73
CA LYS A 544 6.18 20.57 -28.40
C LYS A 544 6.85 21.54 -27.41
N GLN A 545 6.21 21.77 -26.25
CA GLN A 545 6.73 22.60 -25.17
C GLN A 545 7.88 21.88 -24.48
N MET A 546 7.63 20.71 -23.90
CA MET A 546 8.60 20.00 -23.08
C MET A 546 9.82 19.50 -23.87
N ARG A 547 9.68 19.17 -25.16
CA ARG A 547 10.79 18.60 -25.94
C ARG A 547 12.06 19.46 -25.99
N LYS A 548 11.93 20.78 -25.77
CA LYS A 548 13.06 21.72 -25.75
C LYS A 548 13.63 21.93 -24.35
N GLU A 549 12.87 21.59 -23.32
CA GLU A 549 13.26 21.82 -21.95
C GLU A 549 14.38 20.84 -21.55
N PRO A 550 15.44 21.34 -20.88
CA PRO A 550 16.48 20.48 -20.34
C PRO A 550 15.88 19.58 -19.24
N VAL A 551 16.35 18.34 -19.20
CA VAL A 551 15.98 17.40 -18.14
C VAL A 551 16.62 17.85 -16.83
N GLY A 552 15.82 18.00 -15.78
CA GLY A 552 16.27 18.29 -14.43
C GLY A 552 15.34 17.69 -13.40
N ILE A 553 15.89 16.99 -12.40
CA ILE A 553 15.15 16.50 -11.24
C ILE A 553 16.02 16.57 -9.98
N VAL A 554 15.39 16.56 -8.81
CA VAL A 554 16.10 16.33 -7.54
C VAL A 554 16.22 14.82 -7.32
N VAL A 555 17.44 14.36 -7.06
CA VAL A 555 17.77 12.97 -6.73
C VAL A 555 18.35 12.87 -5.32
N GLU A 556 18.28 11.70 -4.69
CA GLU A 556 18.86 11.45 -3.37
C GLU A 556 19.98 10.40 -3.42
N ILE A 557 21.13 10.73 -2.84
CA ILE A 557 22.21 9.77 -2.60
C ILE A 557 22.33 9.58 -1.09
N GLN A 558 22.24 8.32 -0.66
CA GLN A 558 22.45 7.93 0.72
C GLN A 558 23.83 7.31 0.87
N TYR A 559 24.73 7.99 1.56
CA TYR A 559 26.08 7.51 1.84
C TYR A 559 26.09 6.83 3.20
N MET A 560 26.59 5.60 3.26
CA MET A 560 26.67 4.88 4.54
C MET A 560 27.86 3.93 4.56
N LEU A 561 28.37 3.65 5.76
CA LEU A 561 29.30 2.55 5.93
C LEU A 561 28.56 1.21 5.85
N GLN A 562 29.26 0.15 5.45
CA GLN A 562 28.75 -1.21 5.32
C GLN A 562 28.07 -1.68 6.61
N SER A 563 28.65 -1.36 7.77
CA SER A 563 28.07 -1.67 9.08
C SER A 563 26.66 -1.09 9.26
N TYR A 564 26.43 0.17 8.85
CA TYR A 564 25.11 0.82 8.91
C TYR A 564 24.16 0.33 7.82
N PHE A 565 24.67 -0.03 6.64
CA PHE A 565 23.85 -0.70 5.63
C PHE A 565 23.30 -2.03 6.15
N ASP A 566 24.15 -2.83 6.81
CA ASP A 566 23.73 -4.07 7.43
C ASP A 566 22.78 -3.83 8.59
N MET A 567 23.06 -2.85 9.47
CA MET A 567 22.13 -2.41 10.51
C MET A 567 20.74 -2.14 9.94
N ARG A 568 20.66 -1.40 8.83
CA ARG A 568 19.38 -1.07 8.18
C ARG A 568 18.62 -2.30 7.72
N LYS A 569 19.30 -3.32 7.18
CA LYS A 569 18.63 -4.57 6.76
C LYS A 569 17.92 -5.26 7.93
N TYR A 570 18.52 -5.20 9.13
CA TYR A 570 17.96 -5.81 10.34
C TYR A 570 16.91 -4.92 11.03
N THR A 571 17.07 -3.60 10.94
CA THR A 571 16.25 -2.63 11.68
C THR A 571 15.06 -2.09 10.89
N HIS A 572 15.04 -2.20 9.56
CA HIS A 572 14.04 -1.51 8.74
C HIS A 572 12.59 -1.86 9.12
N THR A 573 12.29 -3.15 9.32
CA THR A 573 10.96 -3.63 9.73
C THR A 573 10.54 -3.05 11.09
N TRP A 574 11.44 -3.04 12.07
CA TRP A 574 11.20 -2.48 13.40
C TRP A 574 11.02 -0.96 13.36
N TYR A 575 11.84 -0.29 12.56
CA TYR A 575 11.79 1.16 12.40
C TYR A 575 10.45 1.62 11.81
N LYS A 576 9.88 0.88 10.85
CA LYS A 576 8.54 1.18 10.32
C LYS A 576 7.47 1.20 11.42
N ILE A 577 7.52 0.24 12.35
CA ILE A 577 6.58 0.16 13.48
C ILE A 577 6.76 1.33 14.44
N VAL A 578 8.01 1.66 14.80
CA VAL A 578 8.25 2.77 15.74
C VAL A 578 7.86 4.12 15.14
N ARG A 579 8.05 4.31 13.84
CA ARG A 579 7.71 5.55 13.13
C ARG A 579 6.21 5.73 12.90
N ALA A 580 5.44 4.64 12.81
CA ALA A 580 4.00 4.74 12.70
C ALA A 580 3.43 5.40 13.96
N GLU A 581 2.60 6.44 13.77
CA GLU A 581 1.95 7.13 14.89
C GLU A 581 0.78 6.29 15.44
N GLU A 582 0.09 5.59 14.54
CA GLU A 582 -1.09 4.76 14.79
C GLU A 582 -1.10 3.50 13.88
N PRO A 583 -1.96 2.50 14.16
CA PRO A 583 -2.01 1.26 13.38
C PRO A 583 -2.29 1.47 11.88
N GLU A 584 -3.12 2.43 11.50
CA GLU A 584 -3.42 2.75 10.11
C GLU A 584 -2.16 3.14 9.32
N ALA A 585 -1.37 4.09 9.86
CA ALA A 585 -0.12 4.50 9.23
C ALA A 585 0.85 3.30 9.05
N LEU A 586 0.80 2.33 9.97
CA LEU A 586 1.55 1.09 9.87
C LEU A 586 1.02 0.20 8.73
N VAL A 587 -0.30 0.00 8.64
CA VAL A 587 -0.95 -0.77 7.57
C VAL A 587 -0.59 -0.20 6.19
N LEU A 588 -0.71 1.11 6.02
CA LEU A 588 -0.40 1.80 4.76
C LEU A 588 1.08 1.64 4.35
N ASP A 589 2.03 1.75 5.29
CA ASP A 589 3.46 1.55 5.01
C ASP A 589 3.78 0.09 4.59
N TYR A 590 3.00 -0.89 5.06
CA TYR A 590 3.16 -2.30 4.68
C TYR A 590 2.38 -2.71 3.43
N ASN A 591 1.34 -1.96 3.04
CA ASN A 591 0.66 -2.12 1.75
C ASN A 591 1.44 -1.49 0.57
N SER A 592 2.36 -0.55 0.86
CA SER A 592 3.15 0.18 -0.15
C SER A 592 4.30 -0.58 -0.84
#